data_AF-A0A060C5L4-F1
#
_entry.id   AF-A0A060C5L4-F1
#
_cell.length_a   1.000
_cell.length_b   1.000
_cell.length_c   1.000
_cell.angle_alpha   90.00
_cell.angle_beta   90.00
_cell.angle_gamma   90.00
#
_symmetry.space_group_name_H-M   'P 1'
#
loop_
_entity.id
_entity.type
_entity.pdbx_description
1 polymer ?
#
loop_
_entity_poly.entity_id
_entity_poly.type
_entity_poly.pdbx_seq_one_letter_code
_entity_poly.pdbx_strand_id
1 'polypeptide(L)'
;YATGDYWVYGSEVTWKTIPASSYAKVGTFSVTGTVQGSSITVTANVTVRQIVSIVSSIDDVNTLTGVIPKLSSSVEVKLSDGSRDYVTPTWTRITKAQVSKPGTFTVSGKINGYSGTISTTVIVQNKQRIESTDVTTMVGVSPR
;
A
#
# COMPACT_ATOMS: atom_id res chain seq x y z
N TYR A 1 -29.17 42.48 -11.53
CA TYR A 1 -29.56 41.05 -11.52
C TYR A 1 -28.45 40.31 -10.77
N ALA A 2 -28.67 39.98 -9.50
CA ALA A 2 -27.64 39.39 -8.66
C ALA A 2 -27.46 37.90 -9.00
N THR A 3 -26.22 37.53 -9.26
CA THR A 3 -25.71 36.16 -9.43
C THR A 3 -25.87 35.39 -8.13
N GLY A 4 -26.62 34.28 -8.17
CA GLY A 4 -26.70 33.32 -7.08
C GLY A 4 -26.22 31.97 -7.58
N ASP A 5 -24.91 31.72 -7.46
CA ASP A 5 -24.36 30.38 -7.61
C ASP A 5 -24.86 29.54 -6.42
N TYR A 6 -25.79 28.61 -6.69
CA TYR A 6 -26.29 27.68 -5.69
C TYR A 6 -25.25 26.58 -5.47
N TRP A 7 -24.41 26.75 -4.46
CA TRP A 7 -23.58 25.67 -3.94
C TRP A 7 -24.48 24.69 -3.18
N VAL A 8 -24.63 23.47 -3.68
CA VAL A 8 -25.23 22.38 -2.91
C VAL A 8 -24.22 22.01 -1.83
N TYR A 9 -24.35 22.59 -0.63
CA TYR A 9 -23.63 22.11 0.54
C TYR A 9 -24.00 20.64 0.71
N GLY A 10 -23.05 19.73 0.47
CA GLY A 10 -23.21 18.34 0.84
C GLY A 10 -23.41 18.29 2.34
N SER A 11 -24.66 18.13 2.80
CA SER A 11 -24.94 18.04 4.23
C SER A 11 -24.18 16.85 4.79
N GLU A 12 -23.25 17.11 5.73
CA GLU A 12 -22.44 16.07 6.34
C GLU A 12 -23.34 15.06 7.06
N VAL A 13 -23.08 13.77 6.85
CA VAL A 13 -23.79 12.69 7.53
C VAL A 13 -22.93 12.22 8.69
N THR A 14 -23.46 12.34 9.91
CA THR A 14 -22.84 11.74 11.10
C THR A 14 -23.25 10.27 11.17
N TRP A 15 -22.29 9.38 10.91
CA TRP A 15 -22.49 7.93 11.02
C TRP A 15 -22.36 7.45 12.46
N LYS A 16 -23.20 6.47 12.85
CA LYS A 16 -23.01 5.77 14.14
C LYS A 16 -21.72 4.97 14.11
N THR A 17 -21.07 4.84 15.26
CA THR A 17 -19.90 3.97 15.43
C THR A 17 -20.24 2.54 15.04
N ILE A 18 -19.44 1.97 14.13
CA ILE A 18 -19.59 0.59 13.69
C ILE A 18 -18.73 -0.28 14.61
N PRO A 19 -19.30 -1.24 15.36
CA PRO A 19 -18.52 -2.10 16.22
C PRO A 19 -17.65 -3.06 15.41
N ALA A 20 -16.45 -3.37 15.90
CA ALA A 20 -15.49 -4.21 15.18
C ALA A 20 -16.04 -5.60 14.82
N SER A 21 -16.95 -6.12 15.65
CA SER A 21 -17.63 -7.39 15.39
C SER A 21 -18.50 -7.39 14.13
N SER A 22 -19.02 -6.23 13.70
CA SER A 22 -19.88 -6.13 12.50
C SER A 22 -19.14 -6.39 11.20
N TYR A 23 -17.83 -6.19 11.18
CA TYR A 23 -16.98 -6.46 10.01
C TYR A 23 -15.94 -7.57 10.26
N ALA A 24 -16.15 -8.38 11.30
CA ALA A 24 -15.26 -9.49 11.62
C ALA A 24 -15.48 -10.72 10.72
N LYS A 25 -16.64 -10.82 10.06
CA LYS A 25 -17.01 -11.96 9.20
C LYS A 25 -17.57 -11.46 7.88
N VAL A 26 -17.41 -12.27 6.83
CA VAL A 26 -18.04 -12.05 5.53
C VAL A 26 -19.55 -11.94 5.68
N GLY A 27 -20.15 -10.98 4.98
CA GLY A 27 -21.58 -10.74 5.02
C GLY A 27 -21.93 -9.30 4.67
N THR A 28 -23.21 -8.97 4.81
CA THR A 28 -23.72 -7.62 4.63
C THR A 28 -24.41 -7.14 5.89
N PHE A 29 -24.26 -5.85 6.20
CA PHE A 29 -24.99 -5.22 7.29
C PHE A 29 -25.27 -3.75 6.95
N SER A 30 -26.29 -3.17 7.58
CA SER A 30 -26.66 -1.78 7.35
C SER A 30 -26.17 -0.90 8.48
N VAL A 31 -25.66 0.28 8.14
CA VAL A 31 -25.26 1.33 9.07
C VAL A 31 -26.17 2.53 8.91
N THR A 32 -26.51 3.17 10.02
CA THR A 32 -27.38 4.35 10.02
C THR A 32 -26.59 5.59 10.38
N GLY A 33 -26.85 6.67 9.65
CA GLY A 33 -26.30 7.99 9.89
C GLY A 33 -27.41 9.03 9.96
N THR A 34 -27.12 10.19 10.53
CA THR A 34 -28.05 11.32 10.62
C THR A 34 -27.45 12.50 9.88
N VAL A 35 -28.24 13.14 9.01
CA VAL A 35 -27.82 14.34 8.28
C VAL A 35 -27.73 15.50 9.26
N GLN A 36 -26.54 16.10 9.38
CA GLN A 36 -26.26 17.16 10.34
C GLN A 36 -27.25 18.33 10.19
N GLY A 37 -27.80 18.80 11.32
CA GLY A 37 -28.81 19.86 11.33
C GLY A 37 -30.23 19.42 10.96
N SER A 38 -30.50 18.12 10.85
CA SER A 38 -31.83 17.58 10.57
C SER A 38 -32.12 16.28 11.33
N SER A 39 -33.39 15.89 11.39
CA SER A 39 -33.82 14.57 11.88
C SER A 39 -33.83 13.48 10.80
N ILE A 40 -33.26 13.76 9.62
CA ILE A 40 -33.24 12.81 8.50
C ILE A 40 -32.19 11.74 8.77
N THR A 41 -32.64 10.48 8.81
CA THR A 41 -31.76 9.32 8.92
C THR A 41 -31.50 8.72 7.55
N VAL A 42 -30.24 8.39 7.28
CA VAL A 42 -29.81 7.66 6.08
C VAL A 42 -29.30 6.28 6.46
N THR A 43 -29.51 5.31 5.58
CA THR A 43 -29.05 3.93 5.76
C THR A 43 -28.10 3.58 4.63
N ALA A 44 -26.89 3.12 4.96
CA ALA A 44 -25.92 2.58 4.00
C ALA A 44 -25.75 1.08 4.21
N ASN A 45 -25.62 0.33 3.12
CA ASN A 45 -25.31 -1.10 3.17
C ASN A 45 -23.79 -1.29 3.05
N VAL A 46 -23.22 -2.03 4.00
CA VAL A 46 -21.81 -2.39 4.06
C VAL A 46 -21.67 -3.86 3.70
N THR A 47 -20.75 -4.17 2.79
CA THR A 47 -20.43 -5.54 2.37
C THR A 47 -19.02 -5.88 2.83
N VAL A 48 -18.90 -6.91 3.65
CA VAL A 48 -17.63 -7.42 4.16
C VAL A 48 -17.22 -8.60 3.30
N ARG A 49 -16.04 -8.51 2.70
CA ARG A 49 -15.48 -9.52 1.79
C ARG A 49 -14.21 -10.11 2.36
N GLN A 50 -13.91 -11.35 1.99
CA GLN A 50 -12.70 -12.03 2.40
C GLN A 50 -11.70 -12.07 1.26
N ILE A 51 -10.42 -11.88 1.60
CA ILE A 51 -9.30 -12.09 0.70
C ILE A 51 -9.04 -13.58 0.57
N VAL A 52 -9.11 -14.12 -0.65
CA VAL A 52 -8.91 -15.55 -0.92
C VAL A 52 -7.51 -15.87 -1.44
N SER A 53 -6.91 -14.98 -2.23
CA SER A 53 -5.55 -15.18 -2.75
C SER A 53 -4.88 -13.87 -3.12
N ILE A 54 -3.56 -13.88 -3.21
CA ILE A 54 -2.79 -12.82 -3.85
C ILE A 54 -2.81 -13.05 -5.36
N VAL A 55 -2.98 -11.99 -6.15
CA VAL A 55 -3.06 -12.07 -7.63
C VAL A 55 -1.68 -11.93 -8.26
N SER A 56 -0.87 -11.00 -7.77
CA SER A 56 0.47 -10.73 -8.31
C SER A 56 1.56 -11.33 -7.42
N SER A 57 2.60 -11.91 -8.03
CA SER A 57 3.86 -12.12 -7.33
C SER A 57 4.39 -10.78 -6.83
N ILE A 58 4.93 -10.76 -5.63
CA ILE A 58 5.54 -9.54 -5.08
C ILE A 58 6.97 -9.49 -5.59
N ASP A 59 7.28 -8.44 -6.34
CA ASP A 59 8.59 -8.27 -6.94
C ASP A 59 9.71 -8.23 -5.88
N ASP A 60 10.87 -8.72 -6.27
CA ASP A 60 12.09 -8.59 -5.49
C ASP A 60 12.58 -7.13 -5.50
N VAL A 61 13.15 -6.71 -4.38
CA VAL A 61 13.56 -5.32 -4.16
C VAL A 61 15.07 -5.22 -4.11
N ASN A 62 15.63 -4.47 -5.05
CA ASN A 62 17.06 -4.17 -5.07
C ASN A 62 17.36 -2.95 -4.19
N THR A 63 18.45 -3.03 -3.43
CA THR A 63 18.94 -1.92 -2.61
C THR A 63 20.46 -1.93 -2.53
N LEU A 64 21.04 -0.80 -2.13
CA LEU A 64 22.49 -0.69 -1.92
C LEU A 64 22.85 -0.95 -0.46
N THR A 65 24.11 -1.35 -0.22
CA THR A 65 24.61 -1.47 1.16
C THR A 65 24.39 -0.18 1.97
N GLY A 66 23.79 -0.34 3.14
CA GLY A 66 23.43 0.74 4.06
C GLY A 66 22.12 1.47 3.75
N VAL A 67 21.43 1.15 2.65
CA VAL A 67 20.16 1.76 2.27
C VAL A 67 19.00 0.82 2.63
N ILE A 68 18.00 1.35 3.34
CA ILE A 68 16.77 0.59 3.62
C ILE A 68 15.85 0.77 2.43
N PRO A 69 15.45 -0.32 1.73
CA PRO A 69 14.58 -0.21 0.59
C PRO A 69 13.13 0.12 0.99
N LYS A 70 12.41 0.72 0.04
CA LYS A 70 10.95 0.83 0.13
C LYS A 70 10.33 -0.42 -0.49
N LEU A 71 9.51 -1.12 0.29
CA LEU A 71 8.78 -2.30 -0.16
C LEU A 71 7.45 -1.90 -0.80
N SER A 72 6.85 -2.84 -1.55
CA SER A 72 5.57 -2.65 -2.23
C SER A 72 4.47 -2.22 -1.26
N SER A 73 3.95 -1.00 -1.44
CA SER A 73 2.87 -0.46 -0.60
C SER A 73 1.48 -0.91 -1.02
N SER A 74 1.38 -1.66 -2.13
CA SER A 74 0.12 -2.14 -2.69
C SER A 74 0.32 -3.52 -3.29
N VAL A 75 -0.61 -4.42 -3.00
CA VAL A 75 -0.64 -5.79 -3.50
C VAL A 75 -2.05 -6.06 -4.03
N GLU A 76 -2.15 -6.55 -5.26
CA GLU A 76 -3.42 -6.96 -5.85
C GLU A 76 -3.87 -8.30 -5.23
N VAL A 77 -5.12 -8.34 -4.77
CA VAL A 77 -5.73 -9.51 -4.13
C VAL A 77 -7.02 -9.89 -4.82
N LYS A 78 -7.33 -11.18 -4.76
CA LYS A 78 -8.62 -11.72 -5.21
C LYS A 78 -9.51 -11.88 -3.99
N LEU A 79 -10.75 -11.42 -4.12
CA LEU A 79 -11.77 -11.52 -3.08
C LEU A 79 -12.66 -12.75 -3.31
N SER A 80 -13.42 -13.12 -2.28
CA SER A 80 -14.31 -14.30 -2.27
C SER A 80 -15.42 -14.26 -3.33
N ASP A 81 -15.79 -13.07 -3.81
CA ASP A 81 -16.77 -12.88 -4.90
C ASP A 81 -16.13 -12.92 -6.31
N GLY A 82 -14.83 -13.22 -6.39
CA GLY A 82 -14.06 -13.25 -7.62
C GLY A 82 -13.55 -11.90 -8.10
N SER A 83 -13.96 -10.79 -7.48
CA SER A 83 -13.43 -9.46 -7.78
C SER A 83 -11.97 -9.31 -7.33
N ARG A 84 -11.31 -8.25 -7.81
CA ARG A 84 -9.94 -7.90 -7.46
C ARG A 84 -9.90 -6.55 -6.77
N ASP A 85 -8.99 -6.40 -5.84
CA ASP A 85 -8.78 -5.17 -5.09
C ASP A 85 -7.30 -4.97 -4.75
N TYR A 86 -6.92 -3.76 -4.35
CA TYR A 86 -5.57 -3.42 -3.93
C TYR A 86 -5.53 -3.14 -2.44
N VAL A 87 -4.64 -3.83 -1.73
CA VAL A 87 -4.49 -3.68 -0.28
C VAL A 87 -3.06 -3.32 0.08
N THR A 88 -2.91 -2.56 1.17
CA THR A 88 -1.59 -2.19 1.67
C THR A 88 -1.08 -3.22 2.68
N PRO A 89 -0.03 -3.98 2.35
CA PRO A 89 0.58 -4.91 3.28
C PRO A 89 1.38 -4.18 4.37
N THR A 90 1.40 -4.77 5.56
CA THR A 90 2.32 -4.39 6.64
C THR A 90 3.53 -5.31 6.59
N TRP A 91 4.69 -4.75 6.24
CA TRP A 91 5.95 -5.49 6.14
C TRP A 91 6.71 -5.54 7.48
N THR A 92 7.43 -6.63 7.70
CA THR A 92 8.41 -6.69 8.80
C THR A 92 9.48 -5.61 8.62
N ARG A 93 9.80 -4.92 9.71
CA ARG A 93 10.77 -3.83 9.69
C ARG A 93 12.17 -4.32 9.29
N ILE A 94 12.73 -3.72 8.24
CA ILE A 94 14.12 -3.93 7.82
C ILE A 94 15.04 -3.10 8.72
N THR A 95 16.10 -3.73 9.22
CA THR A 95 17.12 -3.09 10.06
C THR A 95 18.36 -2.69 9.24
N LYS A 96 19.12 -1.70 9.72
CA LYS A 96 20.39 -1.32 9.10
C LYS A 96 21.41 -2.46 9.05
N ALA A 97 21.37 -3.38 10.02
CA ALA A 97 22.24 -4.54 10.05
C ALA A 97 21.98 -5.49 8.87
N GLN A 98 20.71 -5.71 8.50
CA GLN A 98 20.35 -6.59 7.37
C GLN A 98 20.83 -6.05 6.02
N VAL A 99 20.92 -4.72 5.87
CA VAL A 99 21.42 -4.08 4.65
C VAL A 99 22.89 -3.69 4.74
N SER A 100 23.60 -4.09 5.80
CA SER A 100 24.99 -3.66 6.02
C SER A 100 26.00 -4.39 5.13
N LYS A 101 25.65 -5.57 4.61
CA LYS A 101 26.50 -6.40 3.75
C LYS A 101 25.73 -6.80 2.50
N PRO A 102 26.42 -6.97 1.36
CA PRO A 102 25.81 -7.53 0.17
C PRO A 102 25.25 -8.93 0.45
N GLY A 103 24.14 -9.28 -0.20
CA GLY A 103 23.47 -10.56 -0.03
C GLY A 103 21.97 -10.46 -0.29
N THR A 104 21.26 -11.56 -0.07
CA THR A 104 19.81 -11.60 -0.21
C THR A 104 19.17 -12.04 1.10
N PHE A 105 17.99 -11.48 1.41
CA PHE A 105 17.18 -11.92 2.54
C PHE A 105 15.70 -11.73 2.26
N THR A 106 14.87 -12.58 2.87
CA THR A 106 13.41 -12.51 2.71
C THR A 106 12.79 -11.62 3.78
N VAL A 107 11.85 -10.76 3.36
CA VAL A 107 11.03 -9.95 4.26
C VAL A 107 9.59 -10.43 4.17
N SER A 108 9.05 -10.88 5.29
CA SER A 108 7.64 -11.26 5.39
C SER A 108 6.75 -10.02 5.53
N GLY A 109 5.53 -10.13 5.00
CA GLY A 109 4.47 -9.15 5.17
C GLY A 109 3.16 -9.81 5.58
N LYS A 110 2.26 -8.98 6.13
CA LYS A 110 0.93 -9.36 6.58
C LYS A 110 -0.12 -8.44 5.95
N ILE A 111 -1.24 -9.02 5.54
CA ILE A 111 -2.41 -8.29 5.06
C ILE A 111 -3.55 -8.55 6.04
N ASN A 112 -4.22 -7.49 6.49
CA ASN A 112 -5.38 -7.63 7.38
C ASN A 112 -6.53 -8.33 6.64
N GLY A 113 -7.11 -9.36 7.26
CA GLY A 113 -8.17 -10.15 6.65
C GLY A 113 -7.70 -11.24 5.67
N TYR A 114 -6.38 -11.41 5.48
CA TYR A 114 -5.80 -12.53 4.74
C TYR A 114 -5.13 -13.51 5.72
N SER A 115 -5.46 -14.80 5.62
CA SER A 115 -4.88 -15.85 6.46
C SER A 115 -3.51 -16.34 5.98
N GLY A 116 -3.17 -16.08 4.72
CA GLY A 116 -1.86 -16.41 4.17
C GLY A 116 -0.78 -15.40 4.56
N THR A 117 0.47 -15.79 4.35
CA THR A 117 1.63 -14.91 4.48
C THR A 117 2.10 -14.47 3.11
N ILE A 118 2.62 -13.25 3.03
CA ILE A 118 3.31 -12.76 1.84
C ILE A 118 4.78 -12.53 2.17
N SER A 119 5.64 -12.56 1.16
CA SER A 119 7.05 -12.28 1.31
C SER A 119 7.63 -11.68 0.04
N THR A 120 8.70 -10.90 0.18
CA THR A 120 9.51 -10.36 -0.91
C THR A 120 10.98 -10.61 -0.61
N THR A 121 11.81 -10.80 -1.64
CA THR A 121 13.27 -10.91 -1.46
C THR A 121 13.89 -9.53 -1.60
N VAL A 122 14.69 -9.14 -0.62
CA VAL A 122 15.55 -7.96 -0.70
C VAL A 122 16.93 -8.39 -1.15
N ILE A 123 17.43 -7.75 -2.20
CA ILE A 123 18.75 -7.97 -2.77
C ILE A 123 19.61 -6.75 -2.45
N VAL A 124 20.58 -6.94 -1.55
CA VAL A 124 21.55 -5.92 -1.16
C VAL A 124 22.75 -6.03 -2.08
N GLN A 125 22.90 -5.05 -2.95
CA GLN A 125 24.03 -4.92 -3.85
C GLN A 125 25.15 -4.16 -3.17
N ASN A 126 26.39 -4.53 -3.50
CA ASN A 126 27.53 -3.80 -3.00
C ASN A 126 27.47 -2.37 -3.54
N LYS A 127 27.68 -1.39 -2.66
CA LYS A 127 28.04 -0.04 -3.06
C LYS A 127 29.45 -0.11 -3.63
N GLN A 128 29.62 -0.66 -4.83
CA GLN A 128 30.85 -0.47 -5.56
C GLN A 128 31.05 1.04 -5.62
N ARG A 129 32.14 1.47 -5.01
CA ARG A 129 32.69 2.80 -5.21
C ARG A 129 32.73 2.98 -6.72
N ILE A 130 31.92 3.88 -7.26
CA ILE A 130 32.26 4.50 -8.53
C ILE A 130 33.56 5.26 -8.22
N GLU A 131 34.70 4.58 -8.33
CA GLU A 131 35.93 5.28 -8.58
C GLU A 131 35.79 5.90 -9.96
N SER A 132 36.01 7.20 -10.01
CA SER A 132 35.85 8.06 -11.17
C SER A 132 36.42 7.52 -12.49
N THR A 133 35.63 7.76 -13.54
CA THR A 133 35.99 8.29 -14.87
C THR A 133 36.99 7.53 -15.73
N ASP A 134 36.48 6.70 -16.64
CA ASP A 134 37.10 6.57 -17.95
C ASP A 134 36.64 7.75 -18.82
N VAL A 135 37.52 8.74 -19.04
CA VAL A 135 37.36 9.68 -20.15
C VAL A 135 38.28 9.22 -21.27
N THR A 136 37.70 8.57 -22.27
CA THR A 136 38.40 8.32 -23.53
C THR A 136 38.36 9.59 -24.36
N THR A 137 39.52 10.23 -24.54
CA THR A 137 39.70 11.30 -25.52
C THR A 137 40.50 10.77 -26.71
N MET A 138 40.27 11.31 -27.90
CA MET A 138 41.09 11.02 -29.07
C MET A 138 42.47 11.68 -28.93
N VAL A 139 43.49 11.15 -29.61
CA VAL A 139 44.82 11.79 -29.70
C VAL A 139 44.66 13.26 -30.09
N GLY A 140 45.05 14.17 -29.19
CA GLY A 140 45.08 15.62 -29.42
C GLY A 140 43.93 16.46 -28.81
N VAL A 141 42.98 15.88 -28.05
CA VAL A 141 41.88 16.66 -27.45
C VAL A 141 41.92 16.62 -25.92
N SER A 142 41.89 17.80 -25.27
CA SER A 142 41.84 17.91 -23.81
C SER A 142 40.46 17.55 -23.26
N PRO A 143 40.35 16.60 -22.31
CA PRO A 143 39.11 16.37 -21.60
C PRO A 143 38.80 17.54 -20.65
N ARG A 144 37.53 17.92 -20.51
CA ARG A 144 37.04 18.95 -19.57
C ARG A 144 36.45 18.32 -18.33
#